data_AF-A0A8H6MZR0-F1
#
_entry.id   AF-A0A8H6MZR0-F1
#
_cell.length_a   1.000
_cell.length_b   1.000
_cell.length_c   1.000
_cell.angle_alpha   90.00
_cell.angle_beta   90.00
_cell.angle_gamma   90.00
#
_symmetry.space_group_name_H-M   'P 1'
#
loop_
_entity.id
_entity.type
_entity.pdbx_description
1 polymer ?
#
loop_
_entity_poly.entity_id
_entity_poly.type
_entity_poly.pdbx_seq_one_letter_code
_entity_poly.pdbx_strand_id
1 'polypeptide(L)'
;MDDWQESAFNTRHVHNRVGRSSGRSGRRAEFQVKRTFGKYSFKCPKAQAIARKSSCTREKPALEIFCLSDDGRGLLGSLFLPGALEANVVLAGSAKVLGDLVTQLEEPSSSNDDENDEDDDNSSKTMSDDDQGASEEDEPSQREDEKERQRFQNFEKNSFRSPKFWFMWKGKVLSGPSSTQESTTPSTPQSGMGYLVYSGNECRYFRGTISCDALGWKDVSMTGWKEKTMNERDVVFEWN
;
A
#
# COMPACT_ATOMS: atom_id res chain seq x y z
N MET A 1 -17.17 23.11 13.05
CA MET A 1 -15.79 23.54 13.38
C MET A 1 -15.40 22.65 14.53
N ASP A 2 -14.68 21.56 14.23
CA ASP A 2 -14.45 20.47 15.16
C ASP A 2 -12.95 20.23 15.34
N ASP A 3 -12.48 20.65 16.51
CA ASP A 3 -11.10 20.62 17.04
C ASP A 3 -10.57 19.20 17.31
N TRP A 4 -10.75 18.27 16.36
CA TRP A 4 -10.06 16.98 16.36
C TRP A 4 -8.79 16.99 15.50
N GLN A 5 -8.68 17.92 14.55
CA GLN A 5 -7.50 18.08 13.70
C GLN A 5 -6.26 18.47 14.52
N GLU A 6 -6.35 19.44 15.43
CA GLU A 6 -5.16 19.96 16.13
C GLU A 6 -4.55 19.00 17.17
N SER A 7 -5.33 18.06 17.73
CA SER A 7 -4.83 17.12 18.74
C SER A 7 -3.93 16.02 18.16
N ALA A 8 -4.09 15.69 16.86
CA ALA A 8 -3.29 14.65 16.20
C ALA A 8 -1.91 15.15 15.72
N PHE A 9 -1.74 16.44 15.47
CA PHE A 9 -0.50 17.01 14.91
C PHE A 9 0.56 17.36 15.95
N ASN A 10 0.23 17.40 17.25
CA ASN A 10 1.14 17.91 18.27
C ASN A 10 2.00 16.86 18.99
N THR A 11 2.03 15.61 18.51
CA THR A 11 2.87 14.56 19.12
C THR A 11 4.20 14.39 18.37
N ARG A 12 5.14 15.27 18.73
CA ARG A 12 6.61 15.14 18.70
C ARG A 12 7.26 14.35 17.54
N HIS A 13 7.94 15.14 16.69
CA HIS A 13 9.17 14.80 15.97
C HIS A 13 10.07 13.84 16.77
N VAL A 14 10.25 12.61 16.28
CA VAL A 14 11.27 11.68 16.78
C VAL A 14 12.45 11.66 15.82
N HIS A 15 13.53 12.36 16.22
CA HIS A 15 14.84 12.27 15.59
C HIS A 15 15.39 10.83 15.70
N ASN A 16 15.58 10.16 14.57
CA ASN A 16 16.35 8.91 14.54
C ASN A 16 17.85 9.24 14.62
N ARG A 17 18.37 9.31 15.84
CA ARG A 17 19.81 9.45 16.11
C ARG A 17 20.53 8.15 15.72
N VAL A 18 21.44 8.27 14.76
CA VAL A 18 22.32 7.21 14.27
C VAL A 18 23.24 6.71 15.39
N GLY A 19 22.91 5.57 15.99
CA GLY A 19 23.79 4.82 16.89
C GLY A 19 24.63 3.83 16.09
N ARG A 20 25.88 4.19 15.79
CA ARG A 20 26.92 3.26 15.32
C ARG A 20 27.19 2.23 16.43
N SER A 21 26.81 0.97 16.21
CA SER A 21 27.39 -0.17 16.93
C SER A 21 27.86 -1.21 15.91
N SER A 22 29.17 -1.28 15.76
CA SER A 22 29.88 -2.35 15.05
C SER A 22 29.79 -3.62 15.89
N GLY A 23 28.95 -4.56 15.47
CA GLY A 23 28.77 -5.83 16.14
C GLY A 23 28.08 -6.83 15.24
N ARG A 24 28.88 -7.55 14.45
CA ARG A 24 28.67 -8.89 13.87
C ARG A 24 27.28 -9.51 14.16
N SER A 25 26.25 -9.02 13.48
CA SER A 25 24.89 -9.56 13.51
C SER A 25 24.49 -9.78 12.06
N GLY A 26 24.14 -11.02 11.72
CA GLY A 26 23.88 -11.48 10.35
C GLY A 26 23.08 -10.48 9.53
N ARG A 27 23.52 -10.29 8.28
CA ARG A 27 22.98 -9.37 7.27
C ARG A 27 21.46 -9.31 7.37
N ARG A 28 20.90 -8.36 8.13
CA ARG A 28 19.49 -8.00 8.03
C ARG A 28 19.38 -7.39 6.65
N ALA A 29 18.77 -8.13 5.73
CA ALA A 29 18.61 -7.69 4.37
C ALA A 29 17.92 -6.32 4.38
N GLU A 30 18.41 -5.43 3.52
CA GLU A 30 17.73 -4.18 3.23
C GLU A 30 16.29 -4.46 2.80
N PHE A 31 15.38 -3.57 3.17
CA PHE A 31 14.00 -3.70 2.76
C PHE A 31 13.92 -3.49 1.25
N GLN A 32 13.32 -4.44 0.56
CA GLN A 32 13.05 -4.39 -0.87
C GLN A 32 11.55 -4.52 -1.05
N VAL A 33 10.91 -3.54 -1.69
CA VAL A 33 9.45 -3.54 -1.83
C VAL A 33 8.95 -4.73 -2.64
N LYS A 34 9.73 -5.27 -3.58
CA LYS A 34 9.42 -6.54 -4.29
C LYS A 34 9.11 -7.71 -3.33
N ARG A 35 9.61 -7.66 -2.11
CA ARG A 35 9.35 -8.69 -1.08
C ARG A 35 7.95 -8.60 -0.48
N THR A 36 7.18 -7.54 -0.71
CA THR A 36 5.78 -7.47 -0.29
C THR A 36 4.87 -8.27 -1.20
N PHE A 37 5.24 -8.51 -2.46
CA PHE A 37 4.39 -9.21 -3.43
C PHE A 37 4.12 -10.66 -3.07
N GLY A 38 2.85 -11.06 -3.21
CA GLY A 38 2.40 -12.42 -2.98
C GLY A 38 1.13 -12.52 -2.17
N LYS A 39 0.83 -13.75 -1.77
CA LYS A 39 -0.39 -14.11 -1.05
C LYS A 39 -0.10 -14.29 0.43
N TYR A 40 -0.93 -13.66 1.25
CA TYR A 40 -0.90 -13.72 2.69
C TYR A 40 -2.18 -14.34 3.21
N SER A 41 -2.06 -15.24 4.18
CA SER A 41 -3.19 -15.64 5.00
C SER A 41 -3.12 -14.95 6.34
N PHE A 42 -4.28 -14.60 6.89
CA PHE A 42 -4.32 -13.87 8.14
C PHE A 42 -5.53 -14.24 9.00
N LYS A 43 -5.45 -13.82 10.27
CA LYS A 43 -6.49 -13.98 11.27
C LYS A 43 -7.08 -12.61 11.56
N CYS A 44 -8.40 -12.52 11.48
CA CYS A 44 -9.20 -11.39 11.94
C CYS A 44 -10.34 -11.96 12.79
N PRO A 45 -10.29 -11.86 14.14
CA PRO A 45 -11.27 -12.52 15.01
C PRO A 45 -12.71 -12.11 14.72
N LYS A 46 -12.97 -10.82 14.41
CA LYS A 46 -14.34 -10.37 14.07
C LYS A 46 -14.82 -10.94 12.74
N ALA A 47 -13.96 -11.01 11.71
CA ALA A 47 -14.31 -11.64 10.44
C ALA A 47 -14.58 -13.14 10.59
N GLN A 48 -13.77 -13.84 11.40
CA GLN A 48 -13.97 -15.27 11.66
C GLN A 48 -15.30 -15.55 12.36
N ALA A 49 -15.76 -14.66 13.23
CA ALA A 49 -17.07 -14.77 13.86
C ALA A 49 -18.22 -14.65 12.84
N ILE A 50 -18.06 -13.82 11.80
CA ILE A 50 -19.01 -13.70 10.69
C ILE A 50 -18.99 -14.97 9.82
N ALA A 51 -17.80 -15.41 9.40
CA ALA A 51 -17.63 -16.60 8.54
C ALA A 51 -18.25 -17.87 9.15
N ARG A 52 -18.19 -18.02 10.48
CA ARG A 52 -18.83 -19.14 11.20
C ARG A 52 -20.35 -19.09 11.15
N LYS A 53 -20.96 -17.90 11.11
CA LYS A 53 -22.42 -17.72 11.04
C LYS A 53 -22.94 -17.95 9.63
N SER A 54 -22.18 -17.58 8.61
CA SER A 54 -22.58 -17.66 7.21
C SER A 54 -22.31 -19.01 6.54
N SER A 55 -21.89 -20.04 7.29
CA SER A 55 -21.43 -21.35 6.76
C SER A 55 -20.27 -21.28 5.74
N CYS A 56 -19.64 -20.11 5.60
CA CYS A 56 -18.53 -19.84 4.68
C CYS A 56 -17.18 -20.27 5.29
N THR A 57 -17.10 -21.49 5.84
CA THR A 57 -15.93 -21.96 6.60
C THR A 57 -14.83 -22.58 5.75
N ARG A 58 -15.07 -22.76 4.44
CA ARG A 58 -14.13 -23.45 3.54
C ARG A 58 -12.97 -22.56 3.10
N GLU A 59 -13.19 -21.25 3.03
CA GLU A 59 -12.19 -20.30 2.54
C GLU A 59 -11.51 -19.59 3.71
N LYS A 60 -10.23 -19.24 3.53
CA LYS A 60 -9.42 -18.56 4.54
C LYS A 60 -9.31 -17.07 4.19
N PRO A 61 -9.29 -16.18 5.18
CA PRO A 61 -8.94 -14.78 4.95
C PRO A 61 -7.61 -14.66 4.22
N ALA A 62 -7.60 -13.88 3.15
CA ALA A 62 -6.44 -13.71 2.28
C ALA A 62 -6.25 -12.25 1.88
N LEU A 63 -4.99 -11.80 1.89
CA LEU A 63 -4.54 -10.53 1.35
C LEU A 63 -3.56 -10.87 0.23
N GLU A 64 -3.75 -10.32 -0.95
CA GLU A 64 -2.87 -10.54 -2.08
C GLU A 64 -2.35 -9.20 -2.56
N ILE A 65 -1.02 -9.10 -2.72
CA ILE A 65 -0.36 -7.89 -3.21
C ILE A 65 0.27 -8.25 -4.56
N PHE A 66 -0.14 -7.55 -5.62
CA PHE A 66 0.12 -7.93 -7.01
C PHE A 66 1.26 -7.15 -7.65
N CYS A 67 1.23 -5.83 -7.53
CA CYS A 67 2.10 -4.89 -8.24
C CYS A 67 2.28 -3.57 -7.48
N LEU A 68 3.18 -2.73 -7.98
CA LEU A 68 3.23 -1.32 -7.60
C LEU A 68 2.17 -0.52 -8.37
N SER A 69 1.80 0.64 -7.82
CA SER A 69 1.12 1.68 -8.59
C SER A 69 2.00 2.20 -9.72
N ASP A 70 1.39 2.85 -10.72
CA ASP A 70 2.11 3.38 -11.90
C ASP A 70 3.21 4.38 -11.53
N ASP A 71 3.01 5.14 -10.46
CA ASP A 71 3.98 6.10 -9.91
C ASP A 71 5.03 5.47 -8.97
N GLY A 72 4.92 4.17 -8.67
CA GLY A 72 5.80 3.44 -7.77
C GLY A 72 5.69 3.81 -6.29
N ARG A 73 4.72 4.66 -5.90
CA ARG A 73 4.59 5.15 -4.52
C ARG A 73 3.69 4.27 -3.64
N GLY A 74 2.92 3.38 -4.26
CA GLY A 74 1.98 2.48 -3.60
C GLY A 74 2.05 1.05 -4.08
N LEU A 75 1.38 0.17 -3.33
CA LEU A 75 1.16 -1.23 -3.64
C LEU A 75 -0.31 -1.47 -3.91
N LEU A 76 -0.61 -2.28 -4.92
CA LEU A 76 -1.97 -2.64 -5.30
C LEU A 76 -2.24 -4.11 -4.96
N GLY A 77 -3.47 -4.40 -4.52
CA GLY A 77 -3.81 -5.71 -4.00
C GLY A 77 -5.30 -5.98 -3.91
N SER A 78 -5.64 -7.16 -3.42
CA SER A 78 -7.00 -7.54 -3.04
C SER A 78 -7.05 -8.08 -1.62
N LEU A 79 -8.18 -7.86 -0.97
CA LEU A 79 -8.48 -8.29 0.39
C LEU A 79 -9.76 -9.12 0.40
N PHE A 80 -9.64 -10.32 0.94
CA PHE A 80 -10.70 -11.28 1.05
C PHE A 80 -10.93 -11.69 2.50
N LEU A 81 -12.13 -11.44 3.01
CA LEU A 81 -12.62 -11.90 4.30
C LEU A 81 -13.89 -12.74 4.08
N PRO A 82 -13.80 -14.08 4.19
CA PRO A 82 -14.91 -14.98 3.92
C PRO A 82 -16.21 -14.56 4.60
N GLY A 83 -17.26 -14.33 3.80
CA GLY A 83 -18.57 -13.92 4.25
C GLY A 83 -18.67 -12.51 4.84
N ALA A 84 -17.59 -11.73 4.92
CA ALA A 84 -17.59 -10.39 5.49
C ALA A 84 -17.28 -9.30 4.46
N LEU A 85 -16.22 -9.46 3.66
CA LEU A 85 -15.69 -8.41 2.78
C LEU A 85 -14.93 -9.01 1.60
N GLU A 86 -15.19 -8.47 0.41
CA GLU A 86 -14.39 -8.64 -0.81
C GLU A 86 -14.00 -7.25 -1.32
N ALA A 87 -12.72 -6.94 -1.39
CA ALA A 87 -12.26 -5.58 -1.70
C ALA A 87 -10.95 -5.55 -2.47
N ASN A 88 -10.74 -4.46 -3.18
CA ASN A 88 -9.44 -4.04 -3.68
C ASN A 88 -8.77 -3.15 -2.64
N VAL A 89 -7.44 -3.19 -2.58
CA VAL A 89 -6.66 -2.45 -1.59
C VAL A 89 -5.51 -1.69 -2.24
N VAL A 90 -5.26 -0.50 -1.70
CA VAL A 90 -4.09 0.33 -2.01
C VAL A 90 -3.31 0.49 -0.72
N LEU A 91 -2.00 0.24 -0.76
CA LEU A 91 -1.12 0.42 0.39
C LEU A 91 -0.01 1.42 0.10
N ALA A 92 0.38 2.22 1.08
CA ALA A 92 1.51 3.12 0.96
C ALA A 92 2.31 3.24 2.27
N GLY A 93 3.58 3.63 2.16
CA GLY A 93 4.46 3.81 3.32
C GLY A 93 4.06 4.97 4.24
N SER A 94 3.21 5.89 3.78
CA SER A 94 2.69 7.00 4.59
C SER A 94 1.20 7.24 4.31
N ALA A 95 0.50 7.81 5.30
CA ALA A 95 -0.92 8.15 5.15
C ALA A 95 -1.14 9.26 4.11
N LYS A 96 -0.19 10.21 3.97
CA LYS A 96 -0.24 11.28 2.96
C LYS A 96 -0.23 10.69 1.54
N VAL A 97 0.79 9.87 1.25
CA VAL A 97 0.92 9.19 -0.06
C VAL A 97 -0.29 8.31 -0.35
N LEU A 98 -0.83 7.63 0.66
CA LEU A 98 -2.06 6.83 0.48
C LEU A 98 -3.26 7.69 0.09
N GLY A 99 -3.43 8.87 0.70
CA GLY A 99 -4.47 9.82 0.34
C GLY A 99 -4.34 10.28 -1.10
N ASP A 100 -3.14 10.74 -1.48
CA ASP A 100 -2.85 11.22 -2.83
C ASP A 100 -3.14 10.11 -3.88
N LEU A 101 -2.71 8.88 -3.63
CA LEU A 101 -2.95 7.73 -4.52
C LEU A 101 -4.43 7.40 -4.69
N VAL A 102 -5.21 7.45 -3.61
CA VAL A 102 -6.65 7.14 -3.68
C VAL A 102 -7.40 8.26 -4.39
N THR A 103 -7.06 9.54 -4.18
CA THR A 103 -7.64 10.64 -4.94
C THR A 103 -7.37 10.48 -6.44
N GLN A 104 -6.15 10.11 -6.83
CA GLN A 104 -5.80 9.84 -8.23
C GLN A 104 -6.59 8.67 -8.84
N LEU A 105 -6.89 7.64 -8.04
CA LEU A 105 -7.69 6.48 -8.48
C LEU A 105 -9.19 6.77 -8.55
N GLU A 106 -9.69 7.72 -7.77
CA GLU A 106 -11.11 8.12 -7.75
C GLU A 106 -11.45 9.15 -8.84
N GLU A 107 -10.48 9.95 -9.27
CA GLU A 107 -10.63 10.95 -10.32
C GLU A 107 -9.86 10.52 -11.58
N PRO A 108 -10.41 9.61 -12.41
CA PRO A 108 -9.81 9.32 -13.69
C PRO A 108 -10.00 10.54 -14.60
N SER A 109 -8.89 11.24 -14.87
CA SER A 109 -8.69 12.33 -15.84
C SER A 109 -9.10 13.75 -15.42
N SER A 110 -8.11 14.51 -14.96
CA SER A 110 -7.74 15.79 -15.57
C SER A 110 -6.23 15.94 -15.37
N SER A 111 -5.48 15.97 -16.46
CA SER A 111 -4.10 16.40 -16.49
C SER A 111 -3.98 17.77 -15.80
N ASN A 112 -3.52 17.79 -14.56
CA ASN A 112 -3.02 19.00 -13.93
C ASN A 112 -1.50 18.89 -13.89
N ASP A 113 -0.88 19.57 -14.86
CA ASP A 113 0.32 20.33 -14.59
C ASP A 113 0.13 21.08 -13.25
N ASP A 114 1.02 20.85 -12.30
CA ASP A 114 1.34 21.86 -11.31
C ASP A 114 2.86 21.84 -11.14
N GLU A 115 3.45 22.81 -11.83
CA GLU A 115 4.75 23.41 -11.56
C GLU A 115 4.82 23.98 -10.14
N ASN A 116 6.07 24.19 -9.69
CA ASN A 116 6.53 24.92 -8.50
C ASN A 116 6.61 24.12 -7.19
N ASP A 117 7.72 24.16 -6.43
CA ASP A 117 8.60 25.30 -6.20
C ASP A 117 10.10 25.03 -6.41
N GLU A 118 10.71 26.02 -7.05
CA GLU A 118 12.12 26.39 -7.01
C GLU A 118 12.58 26.73 -5.59
N ASP A 119 13.84 26.39 -5.30
CA ASP A 119 14.85 27.16 -4.54
C ASP A 119 15.72 26.22 -3.68
N ASP A 120 16.91 25.88 -4.16
CA ASP A 120 18.09 26.56 -3.60
C ASP A 120 19.27 26.47 -4.57
N ASP A 121 19.76 27.67 -4.88
CA ASP A 121 20.88 28.04 -5.70
C ASP A 121 22.20 27.59 -5.08
N ASN A 122 23.01 26.83 -5.83
CA ASN A 122 24.44 27.11 -5.81
C ASN A 122 25.14 26.64 -7.09
N SER A 123 25.24 27.57 -8.04
CA SER A 123 26.39 27.82 -8.92
C SER A 123 27.60 26.85 -8.80
N SER A 124 27.91 26.14 -9.88
CA SER A 124 29.25 26.27 -10.46
C SER A 124 29.29 25.84 -11.93
N LYS A 125 29.72 26.79 -12.76
CA LYS A 125 30.00 26.66 -14.19
C LYS A 125 31.11 25.65 -14.43
N THR A 126 30.97 24.78 -15.43
CA THR A 126 32.07 24.45 -16.36
C THR A 126 31.47 24.07 -17.71
N MET A 127 31.68 24.95 -18.68
CA MET A 127 31.43 24.70 -20.10
C MET A 127 32.57 23.86 -20.64
N SER A 128 32.28 22.79 -21.38
CA SER A 128 33.17 22.29 -22.43
C SER A 128 32.32 21.60 -23.48
N ASP A 129 32.57 22.05 -24.70
CA ASP A 129 31.83 21.87 -25.92
C ASP A 129 32.29 20.60 -26.67
N ASP A 130 31.39 20.16 -27.54
CA ASP A 130 31.63 19.54 -28.84
C ASP A 130 31.69 18.01 -29.04
N ASP A 131 30.93 17.65 -30.07
CA ASP A 131 31.11 16.62 -31.10
C ASP A 131 30.36 15.27 -31.05
N GLN A 132 29.22 15.30 -31.75
CA GLN A 132 28.75 14.40 -32.82
C GLN A 132 28.55 12.88 -32.56
N GLY A 133 27.27 12.50 -32.57
CA GLY A 133 26.71 11.64 -33.61
C GLY A 133 26.70 10.13 -33.35
N ALA A 134 25.51 9.56 -33.16
CA ALA A 134 24.94 8.53 -34.04
C ALA A 134 23.75 7.80 -33.38
N SER A 135 22.63 7.84 -34.10
CA SER A 135 21.49 6.90 -34.08
C SER A 135 20.73 6.69 -32.77
N GLU A 136 19.65 7.48 -32.66
CA GLU A 136 18.44 7.19 -31.91
C GLU A 136 17.75 5.94 -32.49
N GLU A 137 18.16 4.76 -32.01
CA GLU A 137 17.26 3.61 -31.90
C GLU A 137 16.95 3.45 -30.40
N ASP A 138 16.06 4.31 -29.92
CA ASP A 138 15.48 4.25 -28.58
C ASP A 138 14.63 2.97 -28.47
N GLU A 139 15.31 1.87 -28.16
CA GLU A 139 14.69 0.62 -27.76
C GLU A 139 13.77 0.88 -26.56
N PRO A 140 12.44 0.66 -26.67
CA PRO A 140 11.48 0.95 -25.61
C PRO A 140 11.76 0.18 -24.31
N SER A 141 12.50 -0.93 -24.40
CA SER A 141 12.92 -1.78 -23.28
C SER A 141 13.79 -1.05 -22.24
N GLN A 142 14.72 -0.18 -22.67
CA GLN A 142 15.63 0.48 -21.72
C GLN A 142 14.94 1.60 -20.93
N ARG A 143 13.98 2.28 -21.53
CA ARG A 143 13.17 3.31 -20.86
C ARG A 143 12.20 2.71 -19.86
N GLU A 144 11.63 1.54 -20.15
CA GLU A 144 10.78 0.79 -19.22
C GLU A 144 11.58 0.26 -18.02
N ASP A 145 12.77 -0.27 -18.26
CA ASP A 145 13.68 -0.75 -17.21
C ASP A 145 14.12 0.38 -16.26
N GLU A 146 14.39 1.57 -16.79
CA GLU A 146 14.78 2.74 -15.99
C GLU A 146 13.60 3.29 -15.18
N LYS A 147 12.40 3.37 -15.78
CA LYS A 147 11.16 3.72 -15.06
C LYS A 147 10.86 2.70 -13.96
N GLU A 148 11.03 1.41 -14.24
CA GLU A 148 10.90 0.36 -13.23
C GLU A 148 11.87 0.60 -12.06
N ARG A 149 13.15 0.81 -12.35
CA ARG A 149 14.17 1.08 -11.32
C ARG A 149 13.82 2.28 -10.45
N GLN A 150 13.33 3.37 -11.05
CA GLN A 150 12.95 4.58 -10.31
C GLN A 150 11.74 4.34 -9.38
N ARG A 151 10.73 3.58 -9.84
CA ARG A 151 9.57 3.20 -9.02
C ARG A 151 10.00 2.47 -7.74
N PHE A 152 10.91 1.51 -7.86
CA PHE A 152 11.44 0.75 -6.71
C PHE A 152 12.28 1.62 -5.76
N GLN A 153 13.13 2.50 -6.30
CA GLN A 153 14.00 3.36 -5.48
C GLN A 153 13.22 4.38 -4.65
N ASN A 154 12.10 4.91 -5.17
CA ASN A 154 11.24 5.84 -4.43
C ASN A 154 10.66 5.21 -3.17
N PHE A 155 10.42 3.89 -3.19
CA PHE A 155 9.92 3.14 -2.04
C PHE A 155 11.04 2.74 -1.06
N GLU A 156 12.27 2.56 -1.55
CA GLU A 156 13.42 2.00 -0.80
C GLU A 156 14.20 3.00 0.07
N LYS A 157 14.00 4.32 -0.10
CA LYS A 157 14.67 5.36 0.74
C LYS A 157 14.34 5.32 2.24
N ASN A 158 13.56 4.33 2.67
CA ASN A 158 13.08 4.13 4.02
C ASN A 158 13.53 2.74 4.52
N SER A 159 14.79 2.65 4.99
CA SER A 159 15.32 1.45 5.65
C SER A 159 14.66 1.26 7.03
N PHE A 160 13.39 0.84 7.02
CA PHE A 160 12.64 0.55 8.23
C PHE A 160 13.18 -0.74 8.86
N ARG A 161 13.31 -0.77 10.19
CA ARG A 161 13.55 -2.03 10.93
C ARG A 161 12.31 -2.95 10.92
N SER A 162 11.15 -2.38 10.58
CA SER A 162 9.83 -3.01 10.48
C SER A 162 8.97 -2.18 9.51
N PRO A 163 8.88 -2.55 8.23
CA PRO A 163 8.11 -1.80 7.24
C PRO A 163 6.65 -1.65 7.66
N LYS A 164 6.15 -0.41 7.69
CA LYS A 164 4.76 -0.08 8.00
C LYS A 164 4.09 0.47 6.75
N PHE A 165 2.89 0.00 6.47
CA PHE A 165 2.05 0.47 5.39
C PHE A 165 0.70 0.87 5.95
N TRP A 166 0.23 2.03 5.54
CA TRP A 166 -1.19 2.37 5.61
C TRP A 166 -1.88 1.75 4.42
N PHE A 167 -3.15 1.37 4.55
CA PHE A 167 -3.94 0.94 3.42
C PHE A 167 -5.37 1.46 3.48
N MET A 168 -5.93 1.69 2.29
CA MET A 168 -7.35 1.87 2.08
C MET A 168 -7.87 0.66 1.29
N TRP A 169 -9.11 0.29 1.56
CA TRP A 169 -9.80 -0.75 0.82
C TRP A 169 -11.13 -0.21 0.32
N LYS A 170 -11.57 -0.71 -0.84
CA LYS A 170 -12.87 -0.42 -1.43
C LYS A 170 -13.46 -1.69 -2.02
N GLY A 171 -14.73 -1.95 -1.74
CA GLY A 171 -15.41 -3.13 -2.27
C GLY A 171 -16.71 -3.50 -1.56
N LYS A 172 -17.09 -4.77 -1.68
CA LYS A 172 -18.39 -5.28 -1.28
C LYS A 172 -18.36 -5.87 0.13
N VAL A 173 -19.22 -5.33 1.01
CA VAL A 173 -19.49 -5.92 2.33
C VAL A 173 -20.60 -6.97 2.20
N LEU A 174 -20.29 -8.20 2.60
CA LEU A 174 -21.16 -9.36 2.36
C LEU A 174 -22.13 -9.65 3.52
N SER A 175 -21.83 -9.19 4.73
CA SER A 175 -22.69 -9.39 5.92
C SER A 175 -23.01 -8.06 6.57
N GLY A 176 -24.17 -7.48 6.28
CA GLY A 176 -24.67 -6.27 6.94
C GLY A 176 -25.76 -6.56 7.98
N PRO A 177 -25.97 -5.69 8.98
CA PRO A 177 -27.07 -5.81 9.96
C PRO A 177 -28.48 -5.69 9.34
N SER A 178 -28.58 -5.43 8.03
CA SER A 178 -29.82 -5.27 7.27
C SER A 178 -30.19 -6.47 6.39
N SER A 179 -29.58 -7.64 6.55
CA SER A 179 -29.92 -8.84 5.75
C SER A 179 -31.25 -9.51 6.18
N THR A 180 -32.29 -8.70 6.38
CA THR A 180 -33.68 -9.15 6.36
C THR A 180 -34.27 -8.64 5.05
N GLN A 181 -34.55 -9.58 4.15
CA GLN A 181 -35.18 -9.42 2.83
C GLN A 181 -34.29 -8.95 1.66
N GLU A 182 -34.40 -9.73 0.60
CA GLU A 182 -34.11 -9.44 -0.80
C GLU A 182 -34.23 -7.95 -1.15
N SER A 183 -33.10 -7.23 -1.16
CA SER A 183 -33.00 -5.95 -1.82
C SER A 183 -32.19 -6.12 -3.09
N THR A 184 -32.90 -6.09 -4.22
CA THR A 184 -32.45 -6.10 -5.62
C THR A 184 -31.66 -4.84 -6.02
N THR A 185 -30.88 -4.28 -5.11
CA THR A 185 -30.00 -3.14 -5.39
C THR A 185 -28.53 -3.58 -5.28
N PRO A 186 -27.66 -3.20 -6.23
CA PRO A 186 -26.23 -3.41 -6.04
C PRO A 186 -25.81 -2.64 -4.78
N SER A 187 -25.38 -3.38 -3.76
CA SER A 187 -24.82 -2.82 -2.54
C SER A 187 -23.72 -1.84 -2.93
N THR A 188 -23.89 -0.55 -2.62
CA THR A 188 -22.89 0.47 -2.91
C THR A 188 -21.54 0.04 -2.33
N PRO A 189 -20.44 0.16 -3.11
CA PRO A 189 -19.13 -0.19 -2.62
C PRO A 189 -18.83 0.63 -1.36
N GLN A 190 -18.35 -0.06 -0.34
CA GLN A 190 -17.93 0.54 0.91
C GLN A 190 -16.42 0.73 0.88
N SER A 191 -15.93 1.69 1.63
CA SER A 191 -14.51 1.89 1.85
C SER A 191 -14.15 1.82 3.32
N GLY A 192 -12.87 1.63 3.59
CA GLY A 192 -12.33 1.71 4.93
C GLY A 192 -10.81 1.75 4.92
N MET A 193 -10.24 1.90 6.10
CA MET A 193 -8.80 2.08 6.26
C MET A 193 -8.20 1.10 7.27
N GLY A 194 -6.89 0.97 7.20
CA GLY A 194 -6.12 0.20 8.15
C GLY A 194 -4.63 0.45 8.00
N TYR A 195 -3.85 -0.34 8.73
CA TYR A 195 -2.41 -0.39 8.55
C TYR A 195 -1.91 -1.80 8.77
N LEU A 196 -0.73 -2.09 8.23
CA LEU A 196 0.03 -3.31 8.49
C LEU A 196 1.49 -2.97 8.79
N VAL A 197 2.07 -3.70 9.72
CA VAL A 197 3.46 -3.58 10.16
C VAL A 197 4.10 -4.94 10.06
N TYR A 198 5.09 -5.05 9.19
CA TYR A 198 5.88 -6.27 9.06
C TYR A 198 6.88 -6.40 10.21
N SER A 199 7.03 -7.61 10.72
CA SER A 199 8.02 -7.95 11.76
C SER A 199 9.47 -7.86 11.30
N GLY A 200 9.71 -7.69 9.99
CA GLY A 200 11.03 -7.49 9.41
C GLY A 200 10.97 -7.33 7.89
N ASN A 201 12.14 -7.09 7.30
CA ASN A 201 12.30 -6.67 5.90
C ASN A 201 11.98 -7.77 4.86
N GLU A 202 11.89 -9.02 5.31
CA GLU A 202 11.46 -10.16 4.49
C GLU A 202 9.94 -10.17 4.23
N CYS A 203 9.18 -9.29 4.89
CA CYS A 203 7.74 -9.16 4.76
C CYS A 203 6.97 -10.49 4.98
N ARG A 204 7.50 -11.40 5.81
CA ARG A 204 6.90 -12.73 6.02
C ARG A 204 5.74 -12.75 7.00
N TYR A 205 5.74 -11.86 7.98
CA TYR A 205 4.71 -11.79 9.02
C TYR A 205 4.37 -10.35 9.30
N PHE A 206 3.07 -10.06 9.43
CA PHE A 206 2.58 -8.73 9.76
C PHE A 206 1.57 -8.75 10.91
N ARG A 207 1.45 -7.59 11.57
CA ARG A 207 0.34 -7.23 12.45
C ARG A 207 -0.28 -5.94 11.94
N GLY A 208 -1.58 -5.78 12.09
CA GLY A 208 -2.27 -4.63 11.55
C GLY A 208 -3.66 -4.43 12.13
N THR A 209 -4.38 -3.46 11.59
CA THR A 209 -5.78 -3.22 11.89
C THR A 209 -6.58 -3.00 10.61
N ILE A 210 -7.90 -3.20 10.69
CA ILE A 210 -8.87 -2.82 9.67
C ILE A 210 -10.10 -2.19 10.33
N SER A 211 -10.59 -1.13 9.71
CA SER A 211 -11.86 -0.49 10.02
C SER A 211 -12.85 -0.71 8.87
N CYS A 212 -14.12 -0.87 9.22
CA CYS A 212 -15.24 -1.07 8.30
C CYS A 212 -16.53 -0.59 8.97
N ASP A 213 -17.04 0.56 8.54
CA ASP A 213 -18.18 1.21 9.18
C ASP A 213 -19.47 0.39 9.02
N ALA A 214 -19.69 -0.19 7.83
CA ALA A 214 -20.83 -1.07 7.57
C ALA A 214 -20.89 -2.31 8.49
N LEU A 215 -19.74 -2.76 9.00
CA LEU A 215 -19.62 -3.86 9.96
C LEU A 215 -19.52 -3.39 11.42
N GLY A 216 -19.52 -2.09 11.69
CA GLY A 216 -19.26 -1.52 13.01
C GLY A 216 -17.84 -1.83 13.53
N TRP A 217 -16.88 -1.94 12.62
CA TRP A 217 -15.49 -2.28 12.93
C TRP A 217 -14.65 -1.02 13.00
N LYS A 218 -14.03 -0.79 14.15
CA LYS A 218 -13.01 0.23 14.36
C LYS A 218 -11.74 -0.44 14.83
N ASP A 219 -10.65 -0.25 14.08
CA ASP A 219 -9.30 -0.72 14.39
C ASP A 219 -9.23 -2.19 14.80
N VAL A 220 -9.95 -3.06 14.08
CA VAL A 220 -9.99 -4.49 14.37
C VAL A 220 -8.65 -5.12 14.06
N SER A 221 -8.05 -5.76 15.06
CA SER A 221 -6.75 -6.41 14.91
C SER A 221 -6.74 -7.50 13.84
N MET A 222 -5.70 -7.50 13.02
CA MET A 222 -5.36 -8.59 12.13
C MET A 222 -3.90 -9.01 12.29
N THR A 223 -3.64 -10.30 12.12
CA THR A 223 -2.28 -10.85 12.12
C THR A 223 -2.14 -11.83 10.98
N GLY A 224 -1.13 -11.66 10.14
CA GLY A 224 -0.96 -12.48 8.95
C GLY A 224 0.46 -12.96 8.71
N TRP A 225 0.56 -13.94 7.83
CA TRP A 225 1.81 -14.50 7.36
C TRP A 225 1.73 -14.71 5.85
N LYS A 226 2.88 -14.64 5.20
CA LYS A 226 3.02 -14.86 3.77
C LYS A 226 2.95 -16.36 3.50
N GLU A 227 1.98 -16.77 2.69
CA GLU A 227 1.85 -18.15 2.22
C GLU A 227 2.73 -18.40 1.00
N LYS A 228 2.74 -17.45 0.07
CA LYS A 228 3.44 -17.58 -1.21
C LYS A 228 4.06 -16.25 -1.60
N THR A 229 5.36 -16.24 -1.83
CA THR A 229 6.02 -15.15 -2.56
C THR A 229 5.68 -15.27 -4.03
N MET A 230 5.36 -14.14 -4.64
CA MET A 230 5.12 -14.04 -6.08
C MET A 230 5.96 -12.90 -6.63
N ASN A 231 6.24 -12.96 -7.93
CA ASN A 231 6.74 -11.79 -8.64
C ASN A 231 5.60 -10.80 -8.86
N GLU A 232 5.96 -9.59 -9.26
CA GLU A 232 5.00 -8.61 -9.75
C GLU A 232 4.14 -9.23 -10.86
N ARG A 233 2.84 -8.96 -10.78
CA ARG A 233 1.88 -9.37 -11.81
C ARG A 233 1.17 -8.14 -12.30
N ASP A 234 1.20 -7.98 -13.60
CA ASP A 234 0.37 -7.01 -14.30
C ASP A 234 -1.07 -7.54 -14.33
N VAL A 235 -1.86 -7.12 -13.33
CA VAL A 235 -3.27 -7.46 -13.19
C VAL A 235 -4.03 -6.15 -13.29
N VAL A 236 -5.06 -6.12 -14.13
CA VAL A 236 -5.95 -4.96 -14.23
C VAL A 236 -6.53 -4.67 -12.84
N PHE A 237 -6.15 -3.51 -12.29
CA PHE A 237 -6.61 -3.04 -10.99
C PHE A 237 -7.72 -2.02 -11.18
N GLU A 238 -8.90 -2.31 -10.62
CA GLU A 238 -10.05 -1.41 -10.67
C GLU A 238 -10.39 -0.89 -9.27
N TRP A 239 -10.40 0.43 -9.09
CA TRP A 239 -10.75 1.07 -7.81
C TRP A 239 -12.27 1.28 -7.65
N ASN A 240 -13.01 0.18 -7.57
CA ASN A 240 -14.48 0.16 -7.53
C ASN A 240 -15.05 -0.22 -6.16
#